data_AF-B4GCW5-F1
#
_entry.id   AF-B4GCW5-F1
#
_cell.length_a   1.000
_cell.length_b   1.000
_cell.length_c   1.000
_cell.angle_alpha   90.00
_cell.angle_beta   90.00
_cell.angle_gamma   90.00
#
_symmetry.space_group_name_H-M   'P 1'
#
loop_
_entity.id
_entity.type
_entity.pdbx_description
1 polymer ?
#
loop_
_entity_poly.entity_id
_entity_poly.type
_entity_poly.pdbx_seq_one_letter_code
_entity_poly.pdbx_strand_id
1 'polypeptide(L)'
;MSYVIKDQGCVFTGDTLLIRGCGRTDFQEGSPKNLYENVHSKIFTLPDNYRIYPAHDYNNIDIRIRQAELEYALGREELQMLSIVEEARALQSRLEKSKPEAQTLYNIISSGVSLSLHAVHATSGRWAAQQRADQPGFYVEWALEGDGLYKGDRILEINGRLVTSKTKEELQKHVGNSGKCQMVVLRKKSLPIPQKQLDQEKENNMRLQHRISYLEEQVKELQTVKEQPHHQQQQHQQHQQLHQTPTNQSQHVTSISISSPPSTPPEKPLIFQRGNYITTLVGGKPIELMGDDSAQTPAHVTKTLIKENTHIDLRERLPHMYSMPSKSLSASKISINSDSAYMQHHRREKERHRERRPRDPLQQQQQLHREHLMSNGLSSLPERQPFTSDFFFRQLFDEESSTYSYLLADLKTGEAVIIDPVLEQAKRDAQLVKELGFKLKYAINTHMHADHITGSGWLRELTGCKSMIATASGAKADLYLREGDRIEFGSHVIDVLATPGHTNGCMSYVIKEQACVFTGDTVLIRGCGRTDFQEGSSEFLYENVHTKIFTLPENYRIYPAHDYKGQLESSVWEEKRYNPRLTKDLEEFIQIMDNLNLSYPNKIDVSLPANRECGVYDIPKE
;
A
#
# COMPACT_ATOMS: atom_id res chain seq x y z
N MET A 1 5.13 -15.83 29.87
CA MET A 1 5.96 -16.55 30.87
C MET A 1 7.40 -16.08 30.69
N SER A 2 8.15 -15.88 31.77
CA SER A 2 9.51 -15.31 31.70
C SER A 2 10.56 -16.31 32.23
N TYR A 3 11.73 -16.35 31.60
CA TYR A 3 12.81 -17.30 31.89
C TYR A 3 14.10 -16.56 32.21
N VAL A 4 14.74 -16.88 33.34
CA VAL A 4 16.00 -16.24 33.77
C VAL A 4 17.15 -17.25 33.62
N ILE A 5 18.15 -16.90 32.82
CA ILE A 5 19.39 -17.67 32.64
C ILE A 5 20.47 -16.96 33.48
N LYS A 6 20.68 -17.45 34.70
CA LYS A 6 21.47 -16.74 35.73
C LYS A 6 22.96 -16.70 35.43
N ASP A 7 23.48 -17.77 34.84
CA ASP A 7 24.87 -17.96 34.42
C ASP A 7 25.27 -17.04 33.26
N GLN A 8 24.31 -16.64 32.42
CA GLN A 8 24.53 -15.71 31.30
C GLN A 8 24.09 -14.26 31.60
N GLY A 9 23.54 -13.99 32.78
CA GLY A 9 23.02 -12.67 33.13
C GLY A 9 21.94 -12.20 32.17
N CYS A 10 20.94 -13.04 31.87
CA CYS A 10 19.84 -12.62 30.99
C CYS A 10 18.46 -13.14 31.42
N VAL A 11 17.43 -12.44 30.96
CA VAL A 11 16.03 -12.77 31.18
C VAL A 11 15.24 -12.62 29.88
N PHE A 12 14.58 -13.69 29.47
CA PHE A 12 13.57 -13.66 28.42
C PHE A 12 12.24 -13.31 29.06
N THR A 13 11.71 -12.11 28.83
CA THR A 13 10.51 -11.63 29.52
C THR A 13 9.21 -12.11 28.88
N GLY A 14 9.25 -12.50 27.60
CA GLY A 14 8.06 -12.80 26.82
C GLY A 14 7.19 -11.56 26.71
N ASP A 15 5.89 -11.70 26.93
CA ASP A 15 4.93 -10.60 26.86
C ASP A 15 4.83 -9.82 28.18
N THR A 16 5.48 -10.28 29.26
CA THR A 16 5.35 -9.67 30.59
C THR A 16 5.99 -8.29 30.68
N LEU A 17 7.08 -8.06 29.95
CA LEU A 17 7.75 -6.77 29.84
C LEU A 17 8.29 -6.64 28.42
N LEU A 18 7.98 -5.51 27.77
CA LEU A 18 8.31 -5.19 26.38
C LEU A 18 9.26 -3.98 26.35
N ILE A 19 9.84 -3.66 25.20
CA ILE A 19 10.60 -2.40 25.06
C ILE A 19 9.62 -1.24 25.29
N ARG A 20 9.93 -0.37 26.28
CA ARG A 20 9.13 0.79 26.69
C ARG A 20 7.64 0.50 27.04
N GLY A 21 7.27 -0.76 27.33
CA GLY A 21 5.90 -1.12 27.68
C GLY A 21 5.78 -2.48 28.40
N CYS A 22 4.55 -2.93 28.60
CA CYS A 22 4.25 -4.22 29.26
C CYS A 22 3.04 -4.90 28.60
N GLY A 23 2.88 -6.21 28.83
CA GLY A 23 1.85 -7.00 28.18
C GLY A 23 0.43 -6.52 28.44
N ARG A 24 -0.42 -6.68 27.43
CA ARG A 24 -1.87 -6.51 27.56
C ARG A 24 -2.46 -7.53 28.53
N THR A 25 -3.40 -7.09 29.36
CA THR A 25 -4.08 -7.93 30.35
C THR A 25 -5.57 -8.11 30.06
N ASP A 26 -6.06 -7.65 28.92
CA ASP A 26 -7.47 -7.76 28.50
C ASP A 26 -7.79 -9.06 27.73
N PHE A 27 -6.77 -9.89 27.47
CA PHE A 27 -6.92 -11.27 26.96
C PHE A 27 -6.72 -12.32 28.07
N GLN A 28 -7.40 -13.46 27.93
CA GLN A 28 -7.19 -14.71 28.69
C GLN A 28 -6.93 -14.55 30.20
N GLU A 29 -7.92 -14.03 30.95
CA GLU A 29 -7.88 -13.92 32.42
C GLU A 29 -6.70 -13.07 32.97
N GLY A 30 -6.12 -12.20 32.14
CA GLY A 30 -5.07 -11.27 32.56
C GLY A 30 -5.48 -10.35 33.71
N SER A 31 -4.52 -10.00 34.56
CA SER A 31 -4.72 -9.10 35.71
C SER A 31 -3.61 -8.04 35.75
N PRO A 32 -3.95 -6.73 35.67
CA PRO A 32 -2.97 -5.64 35.81
C PRO A 32 -2.16 -5.73 37.10
N LYS A 33 -2.80 -6.16 38.20
CA LYS A 33 -2.15 -6.36 39.50
C LYS A 33 -1.10 -7.47 39.42
N ASN A 34 -1.45 -8.62 38.84
CA ASN A 34 -0.52 -9.74 38.71
C ASN A 34 0.64 -9.37 37.77
N LEU A 35 0.39 -8.60 36.72
CA LEU A 35 1.44 -8.09 35.83
C LEU A 35 2.42 -7.18 36.59
N TYR A 36 1.90 -6.17 37.29
CA TYR A 36 2.68 -5.25 38.11
C TYR A 36 3.52 -5.98 39.16
N GLU A 37 2.92 -6.90 39.93
CA GLU A 37 3.61 -7.67 40.96
C GLU A 37 4.71 -8.55 40.36
N ASN A 38 4.49 -9.21 39.22
CA ASN A 38 5.52 -10.02 38.57
C ASN A 38 6.69 -9.16 38.04
N VAL A 39 6.42 -8.01 37.43
CA VAL A 39 7.47 -7.10 36.96
C VAL A 39 8.29 -6.56 38.14
N HIS A 40 7.63 -5.94 39.12
CA HIS A 40 8.32 -5.28 40.22
C HIS A 40 9.01 -6.24 41.21
N SER A 41 8.44 -7.42 41.50
CA SER A 41 9.02 -8.35 42.48
C SER A 41 10.02 -9.35 41.90
N LYS A 42 10.01 -9.61 40.58
CA LYS A 42 10.85 -10.65 39.95
C LYS A 42 11.77 -10.15 38.84
N ILE A 43 11.38 -9.13 38.07
CA ILE A 43 12.18 -8.63 36.94
C ILE A 43 13.02 -7.44 37.42
N PHE A 44 12.42 -6.44 38.07
CA PHE A 44 13.13 -5.27 38.62
C PHE A 44 13.93 -5.58 39.90
N THR A 45 13.94 -6.82 40.36
CA THR A 45 14.82 -7.32 41.43
C THR A 45 16.04 -8.08 40.89
N LEU A 46 16.17 -8.22 39.57
CA LEU A 46 17.37 -8.73 38.93
C LEU A 46 18.47 -7.65 38.95
N PRO A 47 19.76 -8.04 39.07
CA PRO A 47 20.87 -7.08 38.99
C PRO A 47 20.90 -6.31 37.66
N ASP A 48 21.33 -5.05 37.69
CA ASP A 48 21.33 -4.13 36.53
C ASP A 48 22.13 -4.60 35.31
N ASN A 49 23.07 -5.55 35.50
CA ASN A 49 23.82 -6.15 34.41
C ASN A 49 23.04 -7.25 33.65
N TYR A 50 21.80 -7.56 34.04
CA TYR A 50 20.97 -8.54 33.34
C TYR A 50 20.38 -7.99 32.04
N ARG A 51 20.64 -8.67 30.92
CA ARG A 51 20.05 -8.33 29.62
C ARG A 51 18.60 -8.81 29.54
N ILE A 52 17.70 -7.91 29.19
CA ILE A 52 16.27 -8.19 28.99
C ILE A 52 16.01 -8.47 27.51
N TYR A 53 15.48 -9.65 27.21
CA TYR A 53 15.05 -10.07 25.88
C TYR A 53 13.52 -10.20 25.86
N PRO A 54 12.79 -9.15 25.44
CA PRO A 54 11.34 -9.22 25.27
C PRO A 54 10.98 -10.01 24.02
N ALA A 55 9.75 -10.53 23.96
CA ALA A 55 9.27 -11.19 22.73
C ALA A 55 8.78 -10.19 21.66
N HIS A 56 8.52 -8.94 22.04
CA HIS A 56 7.96 -7.89 21.19
C HIS A 56 8.55 -6.51 21.56
N ASP A 57 8.66 -5.61 20.58
CA ASP A 57 8.70 -4.16 20.81
C ASP A 57 7.27 -3.62 20.66
N TYR A 58 6.88 -2.64 21.48
CA TYR A 58 5.56 -2.02 21.41
C TYR A 58 5.29 -1.37 20.06
N ASN A 59 6.30 -0.73 19.46
CA ASN A 59 6.20 -0.10 18.14
C ASN A 59 5.92 -1.13 17.03
N ASN A 60 6.52 -2.32 17.16
CA ASN A 60 6.48 -3.36 16.15
C ASN A 60 5.15 -4.16 16.19
N ILE A 61 4.39 -4.12 17.29
CA ILE A 61 3.07 -4.78 17.39
C ILE A 61 2.06 -4.10 16.46
N ASP A 62 1.88 -2.79 16.56
CA ASP A 62 0.91 -2.05 15.74
C ASP A 62 1.27 -2.11 14.25
N ILE A 63 2.57 -2.13 13.93
CA ILE A 63 3.05 -2.24 12.55
C ILE A 63 2.89 -3.66 12.00
N ARG A 64 3.13 -4.72 12.78
CA ARG A 64 2.82 -6.10 12.36
C ARG A 64 1.33 -6.37 12.21
N ILE A 65 0.48 -5.72 13.02
CA ILE A 65 -0.98 -5.72 12.81
C ILE A 65 -1.31 -5.08 11.46
N ARG A 66 -0.78 -3.87 11.20
CA ARG A 66 -0.99 -3.15 9.94
C ARG A 66 -0.43 -3.90 8.71
N GLN A 67 0.69 -4.60 8.86
CA GLN A 67 1.27 -5.45 7.82
C GLN A 67 0.38 -6.66 7.55
N ALA A 68 -0.14 -7.33 8.57
CA ALA A 68 -1.09 -8.42 8.40
C ALA A 68 -2.41 -7.95 7.75
N GLU A 69 -2.87 -6.74 8.06
CA GLU A 69 -4.02 -6.10 7.39
C GLU A 69 -3.73 -5.81 5.91
N LEU A 70 -2.52 -5.33 5.58
CA LEU A 70 -2.05 -5.08 4.21
C LEU A 70 -1.90 -6.38 3.40
N GLU A 71 -1.28 -7.41 3.96
CA GLU A 71 -1.14 -8.73 3.33
C GLU A 71 -2.52 -9.37 3.09
N TYR A 72 -3.44 -9.24 4.05
CA TYR A 72 -4.82 -9.68 3.88
C TYR A 72 -5.55 -8.88 2.78
N ALA A 73 -5.35 -7.56 2.70
CA ALA A 73 -5.94 -6.73 1.65
C ALA A 73 -5.39 -7.11 0.26
N LEU A 74 -4.07 -7.26 0.13
CA LEU A 74 -3.40 -7.66 -1.10
C LEU A 74 -3.90 -9.02 -1.62
N GLY A 75 -4.00 -10.03 -0.74
CA GLY A 75 -4.52 -11.35 -1.10
C GLY A 75 -5.98 -11.32 -1.58
N ARG A 76 -6.80 -10.35 -1.14
CA ARG A 76 -8.15 -10.16 -1.70
C ARG A 76 -8.12 -9.52 -3.09
N GLU A 77 -7.22 -8.57 -3.34
CA GLU A 77 -7.05 -7.98 -4.67
C GLU A 77 -6.50 -8.98 -5.69
N GLU A 78 -5.55 -9.84 -5.30
CA GLU A 78 -5.06 -10.95 -6.13
C GLU A 78 -6.18 -11.92 -6.52
N LEU A 79 -7.01 -12.33 -5.56
CA LEU A 79 -8.19 -13.16 -5.84
C LEU A 79 -9.18 -12.47 -6.79
N GLN A 80 -9.37 -11.16 -6.65
CA GLN A 80 -10.23 -10.39 -7.54
C GLN A 80 -9.63 -10.28 -8.96
N MET A 81 -8.32 -10.09 -9.09
CA MET A 81 -7.63 -10.11 -10.39
C MET A 81 -7.72 -11.48 -11.07
N LEU A 82 -7.55 -12.58 -10.33
CA LEU A 82 -7.71 -13.94 -10.86
C LEU A 82 -9.12 -14.14 -11.44
N SER A 83 -10.16 -13.70 -10.72
CA SER A 83 -11.55 -13.74 -11.21
C SER A 83 -11.74 -12.93 -12.50
N ILE A 84 -11.16 -11.72 -12.59
CA ILE A 84 -11.23 -10.88 -13.81
C ILE A 84 -10.49 -11.54 -14.99
N VAL A 85 -9.36 -12.21 -14.74
CA VAL A 85 -8.61 -12.95 -15.78
C VAL A 85 -9.41 -14.15 -16.30
N GLU A 86 -10.15 -14.85 -15.43
CA GLU A 86 -11.05 -15.93 -15.87
C GLU A 86 -12.24 -15.39 -16.70
N GLU A 87 -12.85 -14.28 -16.30
CA GLU A 87 -13.90 -13.63 -17.08
C GLU A 87 -13.38 -13.16 -18.46
N ALA A 88 -12.18 -12.57 -18.50
CA ALA A 88 -11.54 -12.15 -19.75
C ALA A 88 -11.28 -13.35 -20.68
N ARG A 89 -10.77 -14.48 -20.16
CA ARG A 89 -10.61 -15.72 -20.94
C ARG A 89 -11.94 -16.28 -21.43
N ALA A 90 -13.00 -16.23 -20.62
CA ALA A 90 -14.32 -16.67 -21.00
C ALA A 90 -14.93 -15.80 -22.12
N LEU A 91 -14.73 -14.48 -22.07
CA LEU A 91 -15.11 -13.54 -23.13
C LEU A 91 -14.30 -13.76 -24.41
N GLN A 92 -12.98 -13.97 -24.30
CA GLN A 92 -12.13 -14.25 -25.45
C GLN A 92 -12.50 -15.57 -26.15
N SER A 93 -12.78 -16.63 -25.39
CA SER A 93 -13.28 -17.89 -25.96
C SER A 93 -14.66 -17.74 -26.63
N ARG A 94 -15.51 -16.83 -26.14
CA ARG A 94 -16.78 -16.49 -26.81
C ARG A 94 -16.56 -15.72 -28.11
N LEU A 95 -15.61 -14.79 -28.13
CA LEU A 95 -15.24 -14.03 -29.33
C LEU A 95 -14.67 -14.94 -30.42
N GLU A 96 -13.74 -15.84 -30.08
CA GLU A 96 -13.18 -16.84 -31.00
C GLU A 96 -14.22 -17.82 -31.56
N LYS A 97 -15.25 -18.15 -30.78
CA LYS A 97 -16.39 -18.97 -31.22
C LYS A 97 -17.39 -18.20 -32.08
N SER A 98 -17.38 -16.86 -32.06
CA SER A 98 -18.20 -16.04 -32.94
C SER A 98 -17.58 -15.97 -34.34
N LYS A 99 -18.07 -16.80 -35.27
CA LYS A 99 -17.73 -16.63 -36.69
C LYS A 99 -18.27 -15.29 -37.18
N PRO A 100 -17.49 -14.52 -37.97
CA PRO A 100 -18.00 -13.28 -38.57
C PRO A 100 -19.01 -13.62 -39.66
N GLU A 101 -20.29 -13.68 -39.30
CA GLU A 101 -21.36 -13.71 -40.30
C GLU A 101 -21.32 -12.40 -41.09
N ALA A 102 -21.25 -12.50 -42.42
CA ALA A 102 -21.07 -11.37 -43.33
C ALA A 102 -22.31 -10.45 -43.45
N GLN A 103 -23.27 -10.55 -42.52
CA GLN A 103 -24.55 -9.84 -42.52
C GLN A 103 -24.84 -9.09 -41.21
N THR A 104 -23.87 -8.96 -40.30
CA THR A 104 -24.03 -8.07 -39.14
C THR A 104 -24.00 -6.60 -39.59
N LEU A 105 -24.78 -5.73 -38.93
CA LEU A 105 -24.79 -4.28 -39.22
C LEU A 105 -23.38 -3.68 -39.17
N TYR A 106 -22.56 -4.18 -38.25
CA TYR A 106 -21.18 -3.76 -38.00
C TYR A 106 -20.26 -3.99 -39.22
N ASN A 107 -20.35 -5.15 -39.87
CA ASN A 107 -19.53 -5.48 -41.05
C ASN A 107 -19.96 -4.74 -42.34
N ILE A 108 -21.16 -4.15 -42.34
CA ILE A 108 -21.74 -3.45 -43.50
C ILE A 108 -21.47 -1.94 -43.45
N ILE A 109 -21.14 -1.39 -42.27
CA ILE A 109 -20.85 0.04 -42.08
C ILE A 109 -19.36 0.29 -42.29
N SER A 110 -19.00 0.88 -43.43
CA SER A 110 -17.66 1.39 -43.69
C SER A 110 -17.30 2.53 -42.73
N SER A 111 -16.06 2.59 -42.27
CA SER A 111 -15.58 3.68 -41.41
C SER A 111 -15.69 5.05 -42.11
N GLY A 112 -16.00 6.10 -41.33
CA GLY A 112 -16.02 7.49 -41.80
C GLY A 112 -17.39 8.07 -42.21
N VAL A 113 -18.50 7.32 -42.14
CA VAL A 113 -19.84 7.85 -42.43
C VAL A 113 -20.68 7.97 -41.16
N SER A 114 -21.09 9.20 -40.81
CA SER A 114 -22.11 9.41 -39.78
C SER A 114 -23.48 8.96 -40.27
N LEU A 115 -23.99 7.89 -39.67
CA LEU A 115 -25.29 7.30 -39.94
C LEU A 115 -26.19 7.46 -38.71
N SER A 116 -27.49 7.50 -38.91
CA SER A 116 -28.50 7.56 -37.85
C SER A 116 -29.58 6.52 -38.12
N LEU A 117 -29.97 5.81 -37.07
CA LEU A 117 -31.00 4.78 -37.12
C LEU A 117 -32.33 5.38 -36.70
N HIS A 118 -33.38 5.21 -37.51
CA HIS A 118 -34.72 5.75 -37.25
C HIS A 118 -35.75 4.63 -37.30
N ALA A 119 -36.60 4.55 -36.27
CA ALA A 119 -37.85 3.81 -36.34
C ALA A 119 -38.90 4.72 -37.00
N VAL A 120 -39.50 4.25 -38.09
CA VAL A 120 -40.39 5.02 -38.96
C VAL A 120 -41.68 4.22 -39.17
N HIS A 121 -42.82 4.92 -39.22
CA HIS A 121 -44.11 4.29 -39.49
C HIS A 121 -44.64 4.85 -40.82
N ALA A 122 -44.55 4.05 -41.88
CA ALA A 122 -45.17 4.38 -43.17
C ALA A 122 -46.67 4.09 -43.06
N THR A 123 -47.49 5.14 -43.12
CA THR A 123 -48.94 5.09 -42.86
C THR A 123 -49.80 5.32 -44.11
N SER A 124 -49.24 5.96 -45.15
CA SER A 124 -49.91 6.24 -46.42
C SER A 124 -49.89 5.04 -47.38
N GLY A 125 -48.86 4.19 -47.26
CA GLY A 125 -48.60 3.07 -48.16
C GLY A 125 -48.11 3.46 -49.55
N ARG A 126 -47.73 4.73 -49.77
CA ARG A 126 -47.26 5.26 -51.06
C ARG A 126 -45.82 5.76 -50.96
N TRP A 127 -44.91 4.81 -51.09
CA TRP A 127 -43.48 5.00 -51.16
C TRP A 127 -42.87 3.92 -52.07
N ALA A 128 -41.68 4.16 -52.60
CA ALA A 128 -40.96 3.19 -53.40
C ALA A 128 -39.53 3.00 -52.89
N ALA A 129 -39.04 1.77 -52.97
CA ALA A 129 -37.65 1.45 -52.70
C ALA A 129 -37.08 0.57 -53.82
N GLN A 130 -35.80 0.76 -54.09
CA GLN A 130 -35.05 0.05 -55.14
C GLN A 130 -33.74 -0.48 -54.56
N GLN A 131 -33.30 -1.64 -55.04
CA GLN A 131 -31.94 -2.10 -54.81
C GLN A 131 -30.97 -1.30 -55.66
N ARG A 132 -29.79 -0.97 -55.12
CA ARG A 132 -28.73 -0.30 -55.87
C ARG A 132 -27.62 -1.30 -56.25
N ALA A 133 -26.92 -1.01 -57.35
CA ALA A 133 -25.84 -1.86 -57.84
C ALA A 133 -24.50 -1.61 -57.13
N ASP A 134 -24.33 -0.43 -56.53
CA ASP A 134 -23.13 0.02 -55.80
C ASP A 134 -23.13 -0.38 -54.31
N GLN A 135 -24.31 -0.55 -53.70
CA GLN A 135 -24.44 -0.98 -52.30
C GLN A 135 -25.58 -1.99 -52.10
N PRO A 136 -25.36 -3.09 -51.33
CA PRO A 136 -26.37 -4.11 -51.10
C PRO A 136 -27.51 -3.59 -50.20
N GLY A 137 -28.74 -4.00 -50.51
CA GLY A 137 -29.96 -3.67 -49.76
C GLY A 137 -30.90 -2.74 -50.52
N PHE A 138 -32.08 -2.47 -49.93
CA PHE A 138 -33.11 -1.60 -50.50
C PHE A 138 -33.00 -0.17 -49.95
N TYR A 139 -33.09 0.80 -50.85
CA TYR A 139 -33.03 2.23 -50.55
C TYR A 139 -34.31 2.91 -51.03
N VAL A 140 -34.87 3.78 -50.20
CA VAL A 140 -36.05 4.59 -50.55
C VAL A 140 -35.70 5.52 -51.72
N GLU A 141 -36.50 5.44 -52.78
CA GLU A 141 -36.36 6.27 -53.98
C GLU A 141 -37.19 7.55 -53.86
N TRP A 142 -38.42 7.41 -53.34
CA TRP A 142 -39.35 8.49 -53.00
C TRP A 142 -40.38 8.01 -51.96
N ALA A 143 -40.97 8.94 -51.23
CA ALA A 143 -42.09 8.73 -50.32
C ALA A 143 -42.96 10.00 -50.29
N LEU A 144 -44.23 9.88 -49.89
CA LEU A 144 -45.09 11.05 -49.65
C LEU A 144 -44.84 11.67 -48.27
N GLU A 145 -45.17 12.95 -48.13
CA GLU A 145 -45.13 13.65 -46.84
C GLU A 145 -46.05 12.96 -45.82
N GLY A 146 -45.54 12.79 -44.60
CA GLY A 146 -46.22 12.10 -43.51
C GLY A 146 -45.74 10.66 -43.23
N ASP A 147 -45.05 10.01 -44.18
CA ASP A 147 -44.54 8.63 -43.98
C ASP A 147 -43.20 8.55 -43.23
N GLY A 148 -42.53 9.68 -42.94
CA GLY A 148 -41.26 9.74 -42.20
C GLY A 148 -40.02 9.16 -42.92
N LEU A 149 -40.21 8.62 -44.12
CA LEU A 149 -39.19 8.10 -45.03
C LEU A 149 -38.64 9.21 -45.94
N TYR A 150 -37.34 9.20 -46.20
CA TYR A 150 -36.66 10.17 -47.06
C TYR A 150 -35.89 9.47 -48.17
N LYS A 151 -35.75 10.12 -49.33
CA LYS A 151 -34.96 9.61 -50.46
C LYS A 151 -33.52 9.31 -50.03
N GLY A 152 -33.10 8.07 -50.20
CA GLY A 152 -31.77 7.58 -49.81
C GLY A 152 -31.70 6.91 -48.44
N ASP A 153 -32.80 6.86 -47.66
CA ASP A 153 -32.88 5.99 -46.48
C ASP A 153 -32.72 4.53 -46.89
N ARG A 154 -31.82 3.79 -46.23
CA ARG A 154 -31.68 2.34 -46.42
C ARG A 154 -32.62 1.60 -45.48
N ILE A 155 -33.41 0.68 -46.00
CA ILE A 155 -34.31 -0.17 -45.21
C ILE A 155 -33.48 -1.30 -44.58
N LEU A 156 -33.63 -1.49 -43.27
CA LEU A 156 -33.00 -2.57 -42.52
C LEU A 156 -34.03 -3.57 -42.00
N GLU A 157 -35.18 -3.09 -41.53
CA GLU A 157 -36.23 -3.93 -40.94
C GLU A 157 -37.61 -3.46 -41.41
N ILE A 158 -38.55 -4.39 -41.56
CA ILE A 158 -39.97 -4.12 -41.80
C ILE A 158 -40.78 -5.06 -40.89
N ASN A 159 -41.67 -4.48 -40.07
CA ASN A 159 -42.62 -5.19 -39.20
C ASN A 159 -41.96 -6.29 -38.32
N GLY A 160 -40.85 -5.97 -37.63
CA GLY A 160 -40.15 -6.92 -36.76
C GLY A 160 -39.20 -7.89 -37.47
N ARG A 161 -38.97 -7.73 -38.79
CA ARG A 161 -38.19 -8.68 -39.61
C ARG A 161 -37.11 -7.99 -40.42
N LEU A 162 -35.88 -8.50 -40.31
CA LEU A 162 -34.71 -7.99 -41.03
C LEU A 162 -34.86 -8.19 -42.55
N VAL A 163 -34.65 -7.13 -43.33
CA VAL A 163 -34.71 -7.14 -44.79
C VAL A 163 -33.38 -7.62 -45.36
N THR A 164 -33.20 -8.94 -45.40
CA THR A 164 -32.06 -9.62 -46.03
C THR A 164 -32.33 -10.03 -47.48
N SER A 165 -33.53 -9.77 -47.99
CA SER A 165 -33.99 -10.19 -49.31
C SER A 165 -33.18 -9.60 -50.46
N LYS A 166 -33.12 -10.35 -51.57
CA LYS A 166 -32.44 -9.94 -52.81
C LYS A 166 -33.40 -9.60 -53.95
N THR A 167 -34.71 -9.80 -53.77
CA THR A 167 -35.71 -9.55 -54.82
C THR A 167 -36.84 -8.65 -54.33
N LYS A 168 -37.50 -7.99 -55.28
CA LYS A 168 -38.56 -7.00 -54.99
C LYS A 168 -39.84 -7.67 -54.47
N GLU A 169 -40.12 -8.90 -54.88
CA GLU A 169 -41.29 -9.66 -54.41
C GLU A 169 -41.18 -9.99 -52.91
N GLU A 170 -39.98 -10.36 -52.44
CA GLU A 170 -39.73 -10.64 -51.02
C GLU A 170 -39.84 -9.40 -50.14
N LEU A 171 -39.40 -8.23 -50.62
CA LEU A 171 -39.62 -6.95 -49.93
C LEU A 171 -41.13 -6.67 -49.80
N GLN A 172 -41.87 -6.81 -50.91
CA GLN A 172 -43.31 -6.55 -50.96
C GLN A 172 -44.10 -7.49 -50.04
N LYS A 173 -43.65 -8.74 -49.85
CA LYS A 173 -44.18 -9.69 -48.87
C LYS A 173 -44.03 -9.24 -47.40
N HIS A 174 -42.98 -8.47 -47.07
CA HIS A 174 -42.78 -7.93 -45.71
C HIS A 174 -43.58 -6.65 -45.45
N VAL A 175 -43.76 -5.82 -46.47
CA VAL A 175 -44.63 -4.63 -46.43
C VAL A 175 -46.11 -5.03 -46.31
N GLY A 176 -46.53 -6.07 -47.03
CA GLY A 176 -47.91 -6.53 -47.08
C GLY A 176 -48.81 -5.67 -47.98
N ASN A 177 -50.03 -6.16 -48.23
CA ASN A 177 -50.92 -5.62 -49.27
C ASN A 177 -51.46 -4.21 -49.00
N SER A 178 -51.37 -3.70 -47.77
CA SER A 178 -51.86 -2.37 -47.39
C SER A 178 -50.84 -1.25 -47.61
N GLY A 179 -49.56 -1.59 -47.88
CA GLY A 179 -48.45 -0.62 -47.94
C GLY A 179 -48.01 -0.05 -46.58
N LYS A 180 -48.81 -0.26 -45.52
CA LYS A 180 -48.57 0.31 -44.18
C LYS A 180 -47.66 -0.61 -43.37
N CYS A 181 -46.56 -0.07 -42.87
CA CYS A 181 -45.59 -0.86 -42.11
C CYS A 181 -44.77 -0.01 -41.15
N GLN A 182 -44.32 -0.64 -40.07
CA GLN A 182 -43.27 -0.14 -39.20
C GLN A 182 -41.93 -0.56 -39.79
N MET A 183 -40.97 0.35 -39.84
CA MET A 183 -39.69 0.17 -40.52
C MET A 183 -38.54 0.68 -39.66
N VAL A 184 -37.42 -0.01 -39.70
CA VAL A 184 -36.14 0.54 -39.21
C VAL A 184 -35.31 0.93 -40.42
N VAL A 185 -34.96 2.21 -40.50
CA VAL A 185 -34.17 2.77 -41.61
C VAL A 185 -32.87 3.41 -41.14
N LEU A 186 -31.85 3.29 -41.98
CA LEU A 186 -30.53 3.86 -41.80
C LEU A 186 -30.41 5.10 -42.68
N ARG A 187 -30.39 6.28 -42.06
CA ARG A 187 -30.30 7.59 -42.70
C ARG A 187 -28.90 8.14 -42.59
N LYS A 188 -28.30 8.51 -43.72
CA LYS A 188 -27.04 9.26 -43.72
C LYS A 188 -27.26 10.62 -43.07
N LYS A 189 -26.56 10.89 -41.97
CA LYS A 189 -26.55 12.21 -41.35
C LYS A 189 -25.88 13.14 -42.37
N SER A 190 -26.60 14.13 -42.87
CA SER A 190 -26.00 15.18 -43.69
C SER A 190 -24.82 15.77 -42.92
N LEU A 191 -23.70 16.00 -43.63
CA LEU A 191 -22.56 16.68 -43.02
C LEU A 191 -23.04 18.01 -42.44
N PRO A 192 -22.55 18.43 -41.24
CA PRO A 192 -22.89 19.73 -40.71
C PRO A 192 -22.56 20.79 -41.76
N ILE A 193 -23.49 21.73 -41.95
CA ILE A 193 -23.33 22.86 -42.88
C ILE A 193 -21.96 23.50 -42.59
N PRO A 194 -21.09 23.70 -43.61
CA PRO A 194 -19.76 24.26 -43.38
C PRO A 194 -19.85 25.51 -42.52
N GLN A 195 -19.00 25.65 -41.51
CA GLN A 195 -19.13 26.70 -40.48
C GLN A 195 -19.32 28.11 -41.09
N LYS A 196 -18.61 28.39 -42.20
CA LYS A 196 -18.77 29.62 -43.00
C LYS A 196 -20.20 29.87 -43.51
N GLN A 197 -20.88 28.83 -43.99
CA GLN A 197 -22.25 28.90 -44.48
C GLN A 197 -23.26 28.92 -43.32
N LEU A 198 -22.97 28.24 -42.20
CA LEU A 198 -23.76 28.37 -40.97
C LEU A 198 -23.68 29.78 -40.39
N ASP A 199 -22.50 30.39 -40.41
CA ASP A 199 -22.27 31.74 -39.90
C ASP A 199 -22.87 32.79 -40.85
N GLN A 200 -22.82 32.56 -42.17
CA GLN A 200 -23.52 33.40 -43.15
C GLN A 200 -25.05 33.30 -43.01
N GLU A 201 -25.60 32.11 -42.72
CA GLU A 201 -27.02 31.97 -42.41
C GLU A 201 -27.40 32.60 -41.07
N LYS A 202 -26.53 32.56 -40.05
CA LYS A 202 -26.73 33.32 -38.80
C LYS A 202 -26.69 34.84 -39.03
N GLU A 203 -25.78 35.33 -39.86
CA GLU A 203 -25.68 36.74 -40.23
C GLU A 203 -26.92 37.19 -41.02
N ASN A 204 -27.37 36.38 -41.99
CA ASN A 204 -28.63 36.58 -42.70
C ASN A 204 -29.83 36.62 -41.73
N ASN A 205 -29.89 35.70 -40.76
CA ASN A 205 -30.98 35.61 -39.79
C ASN A 205 -30.97 36.80 -38.81
N MET A 206 -29.79 37.22 -38.32
CA MET A 206 -29.64 38.43 -37.51
C MET A 206 -30.04 39.69 -38.30
N ARG A 207 -29.63 39.79 -39.57
CA ARG A 207 -30.04 40.88 -40.47
C ARG A 207 -31.55 40.89 -40.74
N LEU A 208 -32.18 39.71 -40.86
CA LEU A 208 -33.62 39.57 -40.97
C LEU A 208 -34.34 39.93 -39.66
N GLN A 209 -33.84 39.53 -38.49
CA GLN A 209 -34.38 39.94 -37.19
C GLN A 209 -34.30 41.46 -36.99
N HIS A 210 -33.16 42.07 -37.33
CA HIS A 210 -33.03 43.54 -37.29
C HIS A 210 -33.98 44.21 -38.28
N ARG A 211 -34.22 43.62 -39.47
CA ARG A 211 -35.18 44.13 -40.43
C ARG A 211 -36.64 43.95 -39.97
N ILE A 212 -36.96 42.85 -39.29
CA ILE A 212 -38.27 42.60 -38.69
C ILE A 212 -38.52 43.62 -37.57
N SER A 213 -37.59 43.76 -36.62
CA SER A 213 -37.67 44.74 -35.53
C SER A 213 -37.83 46.18 -36.06
N TYR A 214 -37.06 46.58 -37.08
CA TYR A 214 -37.23 47.87 -37.75
C TYR A 214 -38.60 48.02 -38.43
N LEU A 215 -39.12 46.97 -39.07
CA LEU A 215 -40.44 47.00 -39.69
C LEU A 215 -41.57 47.00 -38.64
N GLU A 216 -41.40 46.32 -37.51
CA GLU A 216 -42.32 46.37 -36.36
C GLU A 216 -42.35 47.77 -35.74
N GLU A 217 -41.20 48.43 -35.62
CA GLU A 217 -41.09 49.82 -35.14
C GLU A 217 -41.73 50.80 -36.13
N GLN A 218 -41.48 50.65 -37.44
CA GLN A 218 -42.16 51.44 -38.48
C GLN A 218 -43.68 51.18 -38.53
N VAL A 219 -44.13 49.94 -38.31
CA VAL A 219 -45.56 49.62 -38.18
C VAL A 219 -46.15 50.27 -36.94
N LYS A 220 -45.42 50.29 -35.82
CA LYS A 220 -45.83 50.94 -34.58
C LYS A 220 -45.92 52.46 -34.73
N GLU A 221 -44.95 53.10 -35.41
CA GLU A 221 -45.02 54.53 -35.77
C GLU A 221 -46.21 54.82 -36.71
N LEU A 222 -46.44 54.00 -37.74
CA LEU A 222 -47.58 54.17 -38.65
C LEU A 222 -48.94 53.89 -37.96
N GLN A 223 -48.96 53.08 -36.90
CA GLN A 223 -50.12 52.90 -36.03
C GLN A 223 -50.33 54.12 -35.13
N THR A 224 -49.31 54.66 -34.46
CA THR A 224 -49.45 55.88 -33.63
C THR A 224 -49.82 57.12 -34.46
N VAL A 225 -49.39 57.20 -35.71
CA VAL A 225 -49.81 58.25 -36.67
C VAL A 225 -51.26 58.06 -37.15
N LYS A 226 -51.79 56.83 -37.15
CA LYS A 226 -53.22 56.55 -37.45
C LYS A 226 -54.15 56.71 -36.25
N GLU A 227 -53.64 56.69 -35.02
CA GLU A 227 -54.42 56.77 -33.79
C GLU A 227 -54.49 58.18 -33.16
N GLN A 228 -54.12 59.24 -33.91
CA GLN A 228 -54.40 60.64 -33.55
C GLN A 228 -55.47 61.28 -34.45
N PRO A 229 -56.76 61.30 -34.04
CA PRO A 229 -57.75 62.20 -34.62
C PRO A 229 -57.60 63.62 -34.06
N HIS A 230 -57.68 64.60 -34.97
CA HIS A 230 -57.90 66.03 -34.72
C HIS A 230 -56.81 66.85 -34.00
N HIS A 231 -56.09 67.60 -34.83
CA HIS A 231 -55.54 68.92 -34.54
C HIS A 231 -56.28 69.71 -33.44
N GLN A 232 -55.58 70.02 -32.35
CA GLN A 232 -55.66 71.37 -31.80
C GLN A 232 -54.91 72.32 -32.75
N GLN A 233 -55.68 73.16 -33.45
CA GLN A 233 -55.14 74.37 -34.06
C GLN A 233 -54.82 75.40 -32.96
N GLN A 234 -53.77 76.19 -33.17
CA GLN A 234 -53.53 77.50 -32.50
C GLN A 234 -53.21 77.42 -30.99
N GLN A 235 -52.26 78.17 -30.41
CA GLN A 235 -51.33 79.23 -30.87
C GLN A 235 -49.99 78.97 -30.13
N HIS A 236 -48.80 79.10 -30.71
CA HIS A 236 -48.15 80.36 -31.09
C HIS A 236 -48.13 81.43 -29.99
N GLN A 237 -47.15 81.38 -29.07
CA GLN A 237 -46.21 82.49 -28.82
C GLN A 237 -45.14 82.13 -27.76
N GLN A 238 -43.92 82.62 -28.01
CA GLN A 238 -42.95 83.22 -27.07
C GLN A 238 -42.94 82.74 -25.59
N HIS A 239 -41.80 82.45 -24.95
CA HIS A 239 -40.55 83.25 -24.96
C HIS A 239 -39.40 82.48 -24.26
N GLN A 240 -38.16 82.98 -24.43
CA GLN A 240 -36.96 82.93 -23.55
C GLN A 240 -36.60 81.65 -22.72
N GLN A 241 -35.42 81.03 -22.83
CA GLN A 241 -34.02 81.47 -22.48
C GLN A 241 -33.63 81.13 -21.02
N LEU A 242 -32.39 80.61 -20.82
CA LEU A 242 -31.72 80.30 -19.52
C LEU A 242 -32.34 79.17 -18.66
N HIS A 243 -31.63 78.40 -17.80
CA HIS A 243 -30.22 77.96 -17.71
C HIS A 243 -30.12 76.82 -16.65
N GLN A 244 -28.92 76.26 -16.43
CA GLN A 244 -28.46 75.55 -15.20
C GLN A 244 -28.99 74.15 -14.80
N THR A 245 -28.05 73.19 -14.87
CA THR A 245 -27.77 72.05 -13.94
C THR A 245 -27.52 72.53 -12.48
N PRO A 246 -27.36 71.68 -11.42
CA PRO A 246 -26.95 70.25 -11.40
C PRO A 246 -27.53 69.30 -10.29
N THR A 247 -27.06 68.03 -10.32
CA THR A 247 -26.70 67.13 -9.17
C THR A 247 -27.71 66.41 -8.23
N ASN A 248 -27.47 65.09 -8.13
CA ASN A 248 -27.30 64.24 -6.92
C ASN A 248 -28.43 63.45 -6.20
N GLN A 249 -28.06 62.17 -5.96
CA GLN A 249 -28.19 61.37 -4.73
C GLN A 249 -29.51 60.67 -4.31
N SER A 250 -29.52 59.34 -4.58
CA SER A 250 -29.63 58.22 -3.63
C SER A 250 -30.75 58.08 -2.57
N GLN A 251 -31.37 56.89 -2.62
CA GLN A 251 -31.67 55.95 -1.51
C GLN A 251 -33.05 55.91 -0.79
N HIS A 252 -33.54 54.65 -0.71
CA HIS A 252 -34.37 53.98 0.31
C HIS A 252 -35.86 54.33 0.61
N VAL A 253 -36.74 53.49 0.02
CA VAL A 253 -37.76 52.60 0.66
C VAL A 253 -38.58 53.07 1.88
N THR A 254 -39.91 53.07 1.70
CA THR A 254 -41.00 52.85 2.70
C THR A 254 -42.18 52.16 1.95
N SER A 255 -42.64 50.94 2.28
CA SER A 255 -43.58 50.51 3.34
C SER A 255 -44.99 51.14 3.25
N ILE A 256 -46.16 50.46 3.36
CA ILE A 256 -46.51 49.05 3.67
C ILE A 256 -48.03 48.79 3.43
N SER A 257 -48.45 47.56 3.02
CA SER A 257 -49.75 46.87 3.30
C SER A 257 -51.15 47.44 2.90
N ILE A 258 -52.28 46.69 2.80
CA ILE A 258 -52.65 45.24 2.71
C ILE A 258 -54.12 45.16 2.19
N SER A 259 -54.49 44.17 1.36
CA SER A 259 -55.80 43.47 1.44
C SER A 259 -55.88 42.19 0.57
N SER A 260 -56.10 41.04 1.22
CA SER A 260 -56.38 39.69 0.65
C SER A 260 -57.20 38.89 1.69
N PRO A 261 -57.63 37.62 1.47
CA PRO A 261 -57.76 36.82 0.23
C PRO A 261 -59.27 36.75 -0.11
N PRO A 262 -60.07 35.64 -0.11
CA PRO A 262 -59.90 34.17 -0.33
C PRO A 262 -60.28 33.78 -1.79
N SER A 263 -60.42 32.55 -2.30
CA SER A 263 -59.91 31.15 -2.09
C SER A 263 -60.33 30.38 -3.36
N THR A 264 -59.60 29.41 -3.95
CA THR A 264 -59.05 28.15 -3.40
C THR A 264 -57.81 27.65 -4.19
N PRO A 265 -57.01 26.73 -3.62
CA PRO A 265 -55.77 26.25 -4.25
C PRO A 265 -55.95 24.97 -5.10
N PRO A 266 -55.06 24.70 -6.08
CA PRO A 266 -54.91 23.38 -6.69
C PRO A 266 -54.08 22.44 -5.79
N GLU A 267 -54.43 21.16 -5.76
CA GLU A 267 -53.73 20.15 -4.98
C GLU A 267 -52.47 19.61 -5.70
N LYS A 268 -51.34 19.56 -4.97
CA LYS A 268 -50.10 18.78 -5.25
C LYS A 268 -49.16 19.33 -6.34
N PRO A 269 -47.86 18.94 -6.33
CA PRO A 269 -46.77 19.85 -6.71
C PRO A 269 -46.36 19.81 -8.19
N LEU A 270 -45.83 20.94 -8.66
CA LEU A 270 -45.14 21.07 -9.94
C LEU A 270 -43.79 20.33 -9.92
N ILE A 271 -43.61 19.37 -10.84
CA ILE A 271 -42.34 18.70 -11.10
C ILE A 271 -41.75 19.23 -12.41
N PHE A 272 -40.57 19.84 -12.34
CA PHE A 272 -39.76 20.14 -13.52
C PHE A 272 -38.88 18.94 -13.86
N GLN A 273 -39.23 18.17 -14.89
CA GLN A 273 -38.37 17.08 -15.38
C GLN A 273 -37.43 17.58 -16.48
N ARG A 274 -36.12 17.52 -16.21
CA ARG A 274 -35.06 17.95 -17.13
C ARG A 274 -34.60 16.81 -18.04
N GLY A 275 -35.41 16.47 -19.04
CA GLY A 275 -35.02 15.69 -20.22
C GLY A 275 -34.74 14.19 -20.02
N ASN A 276 -34.91 13.43 -21.10
CA ASN A 276 -34.47 12.04 -21.21
C ASN A 276 -33.37 11.94 -22.26
N TYR A 277 -32.12 11.81 -21.82
CA TYR A 277 -31.03 11.39 -22.69
C TYR A 277 -31.21 9.90 -23.01
N ILE A 278 -31.19 9.52 -24.28
CA ILE A 278 -31.07 8.10 -24.67
C ILE A 278 -29.59 7.78 -24.82
N THR A 279 -29.12 6.93 -23.91
CA THR A 279 -27.79 6.32 -23.91
C THR A 279 -27.70 5.14 -24.90
N THR A 280 -26.47 4.84 -25.30
CA THR A 280 -26.05 3.72 -26.14
C THR A 280 -26.71 2.38 -25.78
N LEU A 281 -27.19 1.65 -26.79
CA LEU A 281 -27.61 0.25 -26.67
C LEU A 281 -26.42 -0.71 -26.83
N VAL A 282 -26.18 -1.54 -25.82
CA VAL A 282 -25.50 -2.84 -25.94
C VAL A 282 -26.44 -3.89 -25.37
N GLY A 283 -26.76 -4.92 -26.16
CA GLY A 283 -27.98 -5.72 -25.96
C GLY A 283 -27.82 -6.95 -25.06
N GLY A 284 -28.97 -7.42 -24.55
CA GLY A 284 -29.05 -8.68 -23.79
C GLY A 284 -30.47 -9.12 -23.42
N LYS A 285 -31.17 -9.79 -24.35
CA LYS A 285 -32.42 -10.56 -24.15
C LYS A 285 -33.67 -9.76 -23.66
N PRO A 286 -34.90 -10.31 -23.80
CA PRO A 286 -36.12 -9.51 -23.79
C PRO A 286 -36.67 -9.21 -22.39
N ILE A 287 -37.32 -8.06 -22.28
CA ILE A 287 -38.14 -7.66 -21.13
C ILE A 287 -39.60 -8.06 -21.45
N GLU A 288 -40.20 -8.90 -20.61
CA GLU A 288 -41.66 -9.08 -20.61
C GLU A 288 -42.31 -7.96 -19.80
N LEU A 289 -43.47 -7.47 -20.27
CA LEU A 289 -44.20 -6.37 -19.64
C LEU A 289 -45.59 -6.81 -19.18
N MET A 290 -45.75 -6.72 -17.86
CA MET A 290 -46.98 -6.35 -17.11
C MET A 290 -48.18 -7.30 -17.11
N GLY A 291 -48.51 -7.70 -15.88
CA GLY A 291 -49.87 -7.92 -15.39
C GLY A 291 -49.91 -7.53 -13.92
N ASP A 292 -50.66 -6.47 -13.58
CA ASP A 292 -50.93 -6.08 -12.19
C ASP A 292 -51.78 -7.16 -11.48
N ASP A 293 -51.54 -7.40 -10.20
CA ASP A 293 -52.63 -7.27 -9.21
C ASP A 293 -52.16 -7.30 -7.73
N SER A 294 -52.42 -6.19 -7.05
CA SER A 294 -52.76 -6.07 -5.63
C SER A 294 -51.84 -6.60 -4.50
N ALA A 295 -51.48 -5.64 -3.63
CA ALA A 295 -51.45 -5.72 -2.15
C ALA A 295 -50.20 -6.23 -1.39
N GLN A 296 -49.93 -5.49 -0.30
CA GLN A 296 -49.07 -5.77 0.86
C GLN A 296 -47.54 -5.65 0.73
N THR A 297 -47.04 -4.50 1.21
CA THR A 297 -45.69 -4.31 1.78
C THR A 297 -45.45 -5.24 2.98
N PRO A 298 -44.22 -5.76 3.22
CA PRO A 298 -43.19 -4.92 3.86
C PRO A 298 -41.75 -5.09 3.32
N ALA A 299 -40.86 -4.23 3.82
CA ALA A 299 -39.46 -4.12 3.41
C ALA A 299 -38.62 -5.39 3.64
N HIS A 300 -37.83 -5.77 2.64
CA HIS A 300 -36.76 -6.75 2.79
C HIS A 300 -35.49 -6.09 3.37
N VAL A 301 -35.29 -6.27 4.67
CA VAL A 301 -33.96 -6.19 5.30
C VAL A 301 -33.33 -7.57 5.22
N THR A 302 -32.24 -7.72 4.44
CA THR A 302 -31.50 -8.98 4.36
C THR A 302 -30.68 -9.19 5.64
N LYS A 303 -31.31 -9.75 6.67
CA LYS A 303 -30.58 -10.34 7.81
C LYS A 303 -29.96 -11.66 7.38
N THR A 304 -28.64 -11.76 7.44
CA THR A 304 -27.94 -13.05 7.34
C THR A 304 -28.23 -13.86 8.59
N LEU A 305 -29.16 -14.81 8.49
CA LEU A 305 -29.39 -15.83 9.52
C LEU A 305 -28.30 -16.89 9.41
N ILE A 306 -27.42 -16.95 10.41
CA ILE A 306 -26.55 -18.12 10.63
C ILE A 306 -27.46 -19.26 11.07
N LYS A 307 -27.51 -20.32 10.27
CA LYS A 307 -28.31 -21.51 10.57
C LYS A 307 -27.42 -22.51 11.29
N GLU A 308 -27.78 -22.84 12.54
CA GLU A 308 -27.10 -23.92 13.28
C GLU A 308 -27.25 -25.23 12.52
N ASN A 309 -26.13 -25.89 12.20
CA ASN A 309 -26.16 -27.22 11.60
C ASN A 309 -26.29 -28.28 12.69
N THR A 310 -27.22 -29.19 12.45
CA THR A 310 -27.69 -30.22 13.36
C THR A 310 -26.63 -31.27 13.71
N HIS A 311 -26.74 -31.78 14.94
CA HIS A 311 -26.11 -33.00 15.45
C HIS A 311 -25.81 -34.07 14.39
N ILE A 312 -24.56 -34.54 14.38
CA ILE A 312 -24.21 -35.89 13.95
C ILE A 312 -23.62 -36.60 15.17
N ASP A 313 -24.32 -37.64 15.63
CA ASP A 313 -23.93 -38.45 16.78
C ASP A 313 -23.02 -39.58 16.30
N LEU A 314 -21.85 -39.72 16.92
CA LEU A 314 -20.87 -40.78 16.62
C LEU A 314 -20.43 -41.47 17.91
N ARG A 315 -21.35 -42.28 18.45
CA ARG A 315 -21.04 -43.34 19.40
C ARG A 315 -21.59 -44.66 18.92
N GLU A 316 -20.74 -45.48 18.32
CA GLU A 316 -20.89 -46.93 18.46
C GLU A 316 -19.54 -47.67 18.29
N ARG A 317 -19.39 -48.77 19.05
CA ARG A 317 -18.32 -49.79 18.97
C ARG A 317 -16.94 -49.45 19.57
N LEU A 318 -16.88 -49.54 20.89
CA LEU A 318 -15.76 -50.16 21.62
C LEU A 318 -16.30 -51.34 22.45
N PRO A 319 -15.61 -52.49 22.49
CA PRO A 319 -15.69 -53.41 23.62
C PRO A 319 -14.46 -53.27 24.53
N HIS A 320 -14.72 -53.01 25.82
CA HIS A 320 -14.07 -53.55 27.05
C HIS A 320 -12.52 -53.83 27.07
N MET A 321 -11.79 -53.60 28.17
CA MET A 321 -12.18 -53.90 29.57
C MET A 321 -11.20 -53.34 30.65
N TYR A 322 -11.68 -53.21 31.91
CA TYR A 322 -10.97 -52.91 33.18
C TYR A 322 -10.27 -51.52 33.32
N SER A 323 -10.66 -50.56 34.19
CA SER A 323 -11.17 -50.55 35.60
C SER A 323 -10.10 -50.94 36.64
N MET A 324 -9.63 -50.06 37.54
CA MET A 324 -10.30 -49.59 38.79
C MET A 324 -9.59 -48.33 39.40
N PRO A 325 -10.01 -47.71 40.54
CA PRO A 325 -10.18 -46.25 40.60
C PRO A 325 -9.34 -45.48 41.65
N SER A 326 -9.59 -44.16 41.68
CA SER A 326 -9.06 -43.14 42.60
C SER A 326 -9.44 -43.29 44.08
N LYS A 327 -8.66 -42.65 44.97
CA LYS A 327 -9.14 -42.00 46.21
C LYS A 327 -8.16 -40.96 46.76
N SER A 328 -8.66 -40.11 47.65
CA SER A 328 -8.15 -38.76 47.97
C SER A 328 -7.48 -38.59 49.35
N LEU A 329 -6.59 -37.60 49.43
CA LEU A 329 -6.26 -36.69 50.57
C LEU A 329 -6.61 -37.10 52.02
N SER A 330 -5.63 -37.09 52.94
CA SER A 330 -5.59 -36.13 54.10
C SER A 330 -4.39 -36.28 55.06
N ALA A 331 -3.77 -35.13 55.38
CA ALA A 331 -3.29 -34.63 56.70
C ALA A 331 -2.40 -35.44 57.70
N SER A 332 -1.20 -34.85 57.98
CA SER A 332 -0.66 -34.50 59.34
C SER A 332 0.30 -35.41 60.17
N LYS A 333 1.56 -34.93 60.25
CA LYS A 333 2.42 -34.62 61.45
C LYS A 333 2.99 -35.70 62.42
N ILE A 334 4.34 -35.61 62.63
CA ILE A 334 5.11 -35.78 63.91
C ILE A 334 5.27 -37.23 64.46
N SER A 335 6.38 -37.70 65.08
CA SER A 335 7.84 -37.40 65.03
C SER A 335 8.70 -38.45 65.81
N ILE A 336 9.92 -38.74 65.36
CA ILE A 336 11.17 -39.03 66.14
C ILE A 336 11.33 -40.37 66.96
N ASN A 337 12.40 -41.13 66.58
CA ASN A 337 13.20 -42.14 67.33
C ASN A 337 12.53 -43.45 67.83
N SER A 338 13.23 -44.60 67.99
CA SER A 338 14.68 -44.92 68.09
C SER A 338 15.07 -46.31 67.46
N ASP A 339 16.34 -46.71 67.62
CA ASP A 339 16.86 -48.11 67.66
C ASP A 339 17.45 -48.82 66.42
N SER A 340 18.48 -48.18 65.87
CA SER A 340 19.91 -48.60 65.99
C SER A 340 20.41 -49.98 65.48
N ALA A 341 19.63 -51.07 65.44
CA ALA A 341 20.18 -52.41 65.10
C ALA A 341 20.15 -52.76 63.60
N TYR A 342 19.11 -52.33 62.88
CA TYR A 342 18.88 -52.70 61.47
C TYR A 342 19.76 -51.93 60.46
N MET A 343 20.22 -50.74 60.85
CA MET A 343 20.91 -49.78 59.96
C MET A 343 22.36 -50.15 59.61
N GLN A 344 23.03 -50.99 60.40
CA GLN A 344 24.43 -51.37 60.13
C GLN A 344 24.55 -52.48 59.07
N HIS A 345 23.63 -53.45 59.03
CA HIS A 345 23.68 -54.52 58.03
C HIS A 345 23.41 -53.99 56.62
N HIS A 346 22.39 -53.13 56.46
CA HIS A 346 22.07 -52.52 55.17
C HIS A 346 23.11 -51.50 54.65
N ARG A 347 24.02 -50.98 55.48
CA ARG A 347 25.15 -50.15 54.98
C ARG A 347 26.13 -50.98 54.15
N ARG A 348 26.50 -52.19 54.61
CA ARG A 348 27.46 -53.08 53.92
C ARG A 348 26.92 -53.70 52.63
N GLU A 349 25.60 -53.75 52.45
CA GLU A 349 24.99 -54.08 51.15
C GLU A 349 24.88 -52.85 50.22
N LYS A 350 24.50 -51.68 50.75
CA LYS A 350 24.44 -50.44 49.96
C LYS A 350 25.82 -49.98 49.46
N GLU A 351 26.90 -50.33 50.14
CA GLU A 351 28.26 -50.07 49.66
C GLU A 351 28.64 -51.00 48.49
N ARG A 352 28.32 -52.30 48.55
CA ARG A 352 28.53 -53.21 47.40
C ARG A 352 27.61 -52.92 46.20
N HIS A 353 26.45 -52.31 46.42
CA HIS A 353 25.61 -51.76 45.34
C HIS A 353 25.99 -50.34 44.87
N ARG A 354 26.96 -49.67 45.50
CA ARG A 354 27.43 -48.33 45.07
C ARG A 354 28.42 -48.40 43.91
N GLU A 355 29.22 -49.44 43.82
CA GLU A 355 30.22 -49.63 42.75
C GLU A 355 29.64 -50.17 41.43
N ARG A 356 28.33 -50.46 41.38
CA ARG A 356 27.63 -50.92 40.17
C ARG A 356 26.30 -50.19 39.93
N ARG A 357 26.31 -48.86 40.09
CA ARG A 357 25.24 -48.03 39.49
C ARG A 357 25.50 -47.90 37.98
N PRO A 358 24.48 -48.06 37.11
CA PRO A 358 24.54 -47.53 35.76
C PRO A 358 24.85 -46.02 35.84
N ARG A 359 25.54 -45.48 34.83
CA ARG A 359 25.67 -44.02 34.70
C ARG A 359 24.27 -43.41 34.69
N ASP A 360 24.11 -42.26 35.32
CA ASP A 360 22.82 -41.57 35.40
C ASP A 360 22.24 -41.43 33.98
N PRO A 361 21.00 -41.88 33.68
CA PRO A 361 20.42 -41.77 32.35
C PRO A 361 20.48 -40.35 31.78
N LEU A 362 20.38 -39.31 32.63
CA LEU A 362 20.55 -37.92 32.21
C LEU A 362 22.00 -37.61 31.82
N GLN A 363 23.01 -38.08 32.56
CA GLN A 363 24.41 -37.93 32.16
C GLN A 363 24.74 -38.75 30.92
N GLN A 364 24.18 -39.96 30.78
CA GLN A 364 24.41 -40.80 29.61
C GLN A 364 23.72 -40.22 28.37
N GLN A 365 22.52 -39.64 28.51
CA GLN A 365 21.83 -38.93 27.43
C GLN A 365 22.53 -37.61 27.08
N GLN A 366 23.03 -36.85 28.05
CA GLN A 366 23.86 -35.66 27.82
C GLN A 366 25.20 -36.02 27.16
N GLN A 367 25.82 -37.13 27.56
CA GLN A 367 27.07 -37.59 26.98
C GLN A 367 26.87 -38.12 25.55
N LEU A 368 25.84 -38.93 25.29
CA LEU A 368 25.47 -39.36 23.94
C LEU A 368 25.06 -38.17 23.05
N HIS A 369 24.37 -37.18 23.61
CA HIS A 369 24.06 -35.94 22.90
C HIS A 369 25.33 -35.13 22.59
N ARG A 370 26.27 -35.01 23.53
CA ARG A 370 27.57 -34.35 23.33
C ARG A 370 28.44 -35.11 22.31
N GLU A 371 28.45 -36.44 22.34
CA GLU A 371 29.13 -37.29 21.36
C GLU A 371 28.49 -37.18 19.96
N HIS A 372 27.15 -37.08 19.89
CA HIS A 372 26.42 -36.82 18.64
C HIS A 372 26.64 -35.40 18.09
N LEU A 373 26.74 -34.39 18.96
CA LEU A 373 27.13 -33.03 18.58
C LEU A 373 28.58 -32.99 18.06
N MET A 374 29.48 -33.78 18.65
CA MET A 374 30.85 -33.93 18.18
C MET A 374 30.95 -34.70 16.86
N SER A 375 30.10 -35.71 16.60
CA SER A 375 30.05 -36.38 15.29
C SER A 375 29.47 -35.50 14.18
N ASN A 376 28.62 -34.53 14.53
CA ASN A 376 27.98 -33.62 13.58
C ASN A 376 28.74 -32.29 13.40
N GLY A 377 29.97 -32.17 13.89
CA GLY A 377 30.83 -31.00 13.68
C GLY A 377 30.49 -29.75 14.51
N LEU A 378 29.51 -29.80 15.43
CA LEU A 378 29.21 -28.67 16.32
C LEU A 378 30.30 -28.39 17.37
N SER A 379 31.32 -29.24 17.46
CA SER A 379 32.59 -28.97 18.15
C SER A 379 33.45 -27.88 17.48
N SER A 380 33.05 -27.34 16.33
CA SER A 380 33.79 -26.33 15.57
C SER A 380 33.22 -24.91 15.64
N LEU A 381 32.11 -24.70 16.36
CA LEU A 381 31.57 -23.36 16.62
C LEU A 381 32.50 -22.60 17.58
N PRO A 382 33.06 -21.45 17.20
CA PRO A 382 34.00 -20.73 18.05
C PRO A 382 33.27 -20.03 19.21
N GLU A 383 33.89 -20.04 20.39
CA GLU A 383 33.29 -19.49 21.60
C GLU A 383 33.08 -17.98 21.48
N ARG A 384 31.83 -17.54 21.61
CA ARG A 384 31.45 -16.13 21.53
C ARG A 384 31.90 -15.41 22.81
N GLN A 385 32.71 -14.38 22.64
CA GLN A 385 33.14 -13.55 23.76
C GLN A 385 31.98 -12.64 24.22
N PRO A 386 31.62 -12.61 25.52
CA PRO A 386 30.67 -11.64 26.03
C PRO A 386 31.27 -10.24 26.02
N PHE A 387 30.43 -9.22 25.82
CA PHE A 387 30.84 -7.83 26.05
C PHE A 387 31.33 -7.63 27.49
N THR A 388 32.33 -6.77 27.69
CA THR A 388 32.82 -6.40 29.02
C THR A 388 31.75 -5.67 29.84
N SER A 389 31.86 -5.69 31.17
CA SER A 389 30.82 -5.16 32.06
C SER A 389 30.69 -3.62 32.04
N ASP A 390 31.65 -2.93 31.45
CA ASP A 390 31.68 -1.49 31.22
C ASP A 390 31.26 -1.08 29.81
N PHE A 391 31.10 -2.03 28.88
CA PHE A 391 30.69 -1.75 27.51
C PHE A 391 29.17 -1.80 27.36
N PHE A 392 28.55 -0.64 27.12
CA PHE A 392 27.16 -0.54 26.71
C PHE A 392 27.03 -0.76 25.19
N PHE A 393 26.06 -1.58 24.81
CA PHE A 393 25.70 -1.85 23.42
C PHE A 393 24.18 -1.78 23.24
N ARG A 394 23.72 -1.05 22.22
CA ARG A 394 22.37 -1.18 21.71
C ARG A 394 22.33 -1.06 20.19
N GLN A 395 21.75 -2.07 19.56
CA GLN A 395 21.29 -2.01 18.17
C GLN A 395 19.87 -1.42 18.15
N LEU A 396 19.67 -0.46 17.25
CA LEU A 396 18.39 0.19 16.97
C LEU A 396 18.07 -0.04 15.49
N PHE A 397 16.79 -0.11 15.14
CA PHE A 397 16.36 -0.38 13.77
C PHE A 397 15.54 0.79 13.22
N ASP A 398 15.68 1.10 11.94
CA ASP A 398 14.75 1.91 11.17
C ASP A 398 14.00 1.01 10.19
N GLU A 399 12.67 0.98 10.28
CA GLU A 399 11.84 0.02 9.53
C GLU A 399 11.64 0.42 8.07
N GLU A 400 11.79 1.71 7.71
CA GLU A 400 11.56 2.18 6.33
C GLU A 400 12.76 1.85 5.42
N SER A 401 13.97 2.07 5.94
CA SER A 401 15.24 1.76 5.27
C SER A 401 15.77 0.35 5.54
N SER A 402 15.28 -0.31 6.60
CA SER A 402 15.88 -1.51 7.19
C SER A 402 17.30 -1.30 7.75
N THR A 403 17.65 -0.06 8.12
CA THR A 403 18.96 0.30 8.68
C THR A 403 19.09 -0.08 10.16
N TYR A 404 20.26 -0.56 10.56
CA TYR A 404 20.70 -0.66 11.95
C TYR A 404 21.59 0.52 12.35
N SER A 405 21.15 1.27 13.36
CA SER A 405 21.99 2.24 14.06
C SER A 405 22.53 1.62 15.35
N TYR A 406 23.83 1.80 15.64
CA TYR A 406 24.49 1.18 16.79
C TYR A 406 24.95 2.21 17.81
N LEU A 407 24.28 2.28 18.97
CA LEU A 407 24.67 3.11 20.11
C LEU A 407 25.60 2.33 21.04
N LEU A 408 26.82 2.83 21.20
CA LEU A 408 27.88 2.25 22.03
C LEU A 408 28.29 3.26 23.11
N ALA A 409 28.58 2.83 24.33
CA ALA A 409 29.09 3.72 25.38
C ALA A 409 30.01 3.03 26.39
N ASP A 410 30.91 3.79 27.00
CA ASP A 410 31.64 3.40 28.21
C ASP A 410 30.79 3.77 29.45
N LEU A 411 30.37 2.78 30.22
CA LEU A 411 29.56 2.94 31.43
C LEU A 411 30.31 3.62 32.59
N LYS A 412 31.65 3.68 32.57
CA LYS A 412 32.45 4.37 33.60
C LYS A 412 32.55 5.87 33.37
N THR A 413 32.69 6.29 32.11
CA THR A 413 32.87 7.71 31.74
C THR A 413 31.60 8.36 31.20
N GLY A 414 30.64 7.56 30.73
CA GLY A 414 29.43 8.02 30.05
C GLY A 414 29.68 8.52 28.62
N GLU A 415 30.89 8.42 28.07
CA GLU A 415 31.15 8.78 26.67
C GLU A 415 30.54 7.74 25.73
N ALA A 416 29.81 8.21 24.72
CA ALA A 416 29.10 7.38 23.76
C ALA A 416 29.41 7.74 22.30
N VAL A 417 29.21 6.78 21.39
CA VAL A 417 29.22 6.98 19.94
C VAL A 417 28.01 6.30 19.33
N ILE A 418 27.54 6.81 18.19
CA ILE A 418 26.51 6.15 17.38
C ILE A 418 27.05 5.91 15.97
N ILE A 419 26.84 4.70 15.44
CA ILE A 419 27.20 4.31 14.07
C ILE A 419 25.91 4.23 13.24
N ASP A 420 25.95 4.76 12.02
CA ASP A 420 24.86 4.80 11.02
C ASP A 420 23.51 5.30 11.58
N PRO A 421 23.47 6.53 12.16
CA PRO A 421 22.22 7.14 12.61
C PRO A 421 21.35 7.60 11.43
N VAL A 422 20.04 7.36 11.52
CA VAL A 422 19.04 7.78 10.52
C VAL A 422 18.38 9.11 10.91
N LEU A 423 18.10 10.00 9.94
CA LEU A 423 17.57 11.35 10.17
C LEU A 423 16.23 11.34 10.91
N GLU A 424 15.29 10.54 10.43
CA GLU A 424 13.95 10.34 10.97
C GLU A 424 14.00 9.83 12.43
N GLN A 425 15.07 9.12 12.79
CA GLN A 425 15.31 8.55 14.11
C GLN A 425 16.20 9.42 15.02
N ALA A 426 16.79 10.51 14.52
CA ALA A 426 17.74 11.33 15.29
C ALA A 426 17.16 11.85 16.63
N LYS A 427 15.86 12.16 16.68
CA LYS A 427 15.16 12.56 17.92
C LYS A 427 15.02 11.40 18.92
N ARG A 428 14.69 10.19 18.43
CA ARG A 428 14.64 8.95 19.25
C ARG A 428 15.99 8.66 19.88
N ASP A 429 17.06 8.81 19.09
CA ASP A 429 18.42 8.46 19.47
C ASP A 429 18.99 9.47 20.47
N ALA A 430 18.81 10.77 20.22
CA ALA A 430 19.19 11.83 21.16
C ALA A 430 18.42 11.74 22.49
N GLN A 431 17.12 11.42 22.45
CA GLN A 431 16.33 11.17 23.66
C GLN A 431 16.87 9.97 24.44
N LEU A 432 17.19 8.86 23.76
CA LEU A 432 17.73 7.67 24.41
C LEU A 432 19.10 7.94 25.08
N VAL A 433 20.01 8.62 24.39
CA VAL A 433 21.31 9.06 24.94
C VAL A 433 21.09 9.85 26.24
N LYS A 434 20.15 10.80 26.22
CA LYS A 434 19.80 11.64 27.38
C LYS A 434 19.16 10.85 28.51
N GLU A 435 18.24 9.92 28.22
CA GLU A 435 17.58 9.04 29.19
C GLU A 435 18.59 8.13 29.91
N LEU A 436 19.62 7.66 29.21
CA LEU A 436 20.69 6.82 29.76
C LEU A 436 21.83 7.61 30.43
N GLY A 437 21.77 8.96 30.41
CA GLY A 437 22.79 9.81 31.02
C GLY A 437 24.13 9.86 30.26
N PHE A 438 24.15 9.45 28.99
CA PHE A 438 25.37 9.43 28.18
C PHE A 438 25.65 10.78 27.51
N LYS A 439 26.92 10.99 27.18
CA LYS A 439 27.43 12.11 26.38
C LYS A 439 27.83 11.58 24.99
N LEU A 440 26.99 11.84 23.99
CA LEU A 440 27.30 11.49 22.60
C LEU A 440 28.49 12.33 22.11
N LYS A 441 29.60 11.64 21.83
CA LYS A 441 30.87 12.22 21.39
C LYS A 441 30.94 12.30 19.88
N TYR A 442 30.57 11.19 19.21
CA TYR A 442 30.64 11.04 17.75
C TYR A 442 29.37 10.42 17.15
N ALA A 443 28.98 10.92 15.98
CA ALA A 443 28.01 10.32 15.08
C ALA A 443 28.75 9.89 13.81
N ILE A 444 28.91 8.59 13.61
CA ILE A 444 29.82 7.98 12.65
C ILE A 444 28.99 7.32 11.55
N ASN A 445 29.36 7.47 10.27
CA ASN A 445 28.77 6.69 9.19
C ASN A 445 29.81 5.73 8.59
N THR A 446 29.42 4.47 8.35
CA THR A 446 30.25 3.47 7.66
C THR A 446 30.51 3.85 6.21
N HIS A 447 29.56 4.50 5.55
CA HIS A 447 29.65 5.00 4.19
C HIS A 447 28.63 6.13 3.94
N MET A 448 28.57 6.64 2.71
CA MET A 448 27.50 7.55 2.29
C MET A 448 26.30 6.71 1.84
N HIS A 449 25.29 6.58 2.70
CA HIS A 449 24.10 5.75 2.45
C HIS A 449 23.26 6.25 1.27
N ALA A 450 22.58 5.34 0.56
CA ALA A 450 21.72 5.65 -0.61
C ALA A 450 20.22 5.44 -0.35
N ASP A 451 19.89 4.78 0.75
CA ASP A 451 18.58 4.30 1.15
C ASP A 451 17.93 5.22 2.22
N HIS A 452 18.73 5.92 3.04
CA HIS A 452 18.25 6.88 4.05
C HIS A 452 19.12 8.15 4.11
N ILE A 453 18.60 9.20 4.75
CA ILE A 453 19.38 10.41 5.07
C ILE A 453 20.02 10.25 6.45
N THR A 454 21.31 10.54 6.58
CA THR A 454 22.04 10.43 7.85
C THR A 454 21.51 11.43 8.89
N GLY A 455 21.25 10.93 10.09
CA GLY A 455 20.91 11.74 11.26
C GLY A 455 22.11 12.43 11.90
N SER A 456 23.33 12.20 11.40
CA SER A 456 24.55 12.77 11.97
C SER A 456 24.55 14.30 12.06
N GLY A 457 24.01 15.01 11.05
CA GLY A 457 23.85 16.46 11.07
C GLY A 457 22.89 16.95 12.15
N TRP A 458 21.70 16.32 12.25
CA TRP A 458 20.70 16.64 13.27
C TRP A 458 21.20 16.30 14.68
N LEU A 459 21.86 15.16 14.88
CA LEU A 459 22.41 14.74 16.17
C LEU A 459 23.49 15.70 16.67
N ARG A 460 24.31 16.27 15.78
CA ARG A 460 25.26 17.35 16.13
C ARG A 460 24.53 18.57 16.69
N GLU A 461 23.40 18.96 16.13
CA GLU A 461 22.59 20.09 16.64
C GLU A 461 21.93 19.76 17.99
N LEU A 462 21.36 18.56 18.16
CA LEU A 462 20.70 18.15 19.41
C LEU A 462 21.65 17.87 20.59
N THR A 463 22.88 17.42 20.31
CA THR A 463 23.77 16.85 21.36
C THR A 463 25.15 17.50 21.43
N GLY A 464 25.58 18.26 20.41
CA GLY A 464 26.94 18.78 20.30
C GLY A 464 27.99 17.72 19.95
N CYS A 465 27.59 16.50 19.53
CA CYS A 465 28.51 15.49 19.02
C CYS A 465 29.17 15.93 17.70
N LYS A 466 30.29 15.30 17.32
CA LYS A 466 30.92 15.52 16.00
C LYS A 466 30.57 14.42 15.01
N SER A 467 30.27 14.79 13.78
CA SER A 467 30.10 13.88 12.65
C SER A 467 31.44 13.31 12.17
N MET A 468 31.45 12.04 11.78
CA MET A 468 32.60 11.30 11.25
C MET A 468 32.21 10.50 10.01
N ILE A 469 33.03 10.55 8.96
CA ILE A 469 32.90 9.70 7.76
C ILE A 469 34.26 9.47 7.09
N ALA A 470 34.36 8.50 6.19
CA ALA A 470 35.58 8.26 5.42
C ALA A 470 35.97 9.45 4.54
N THR A 471 37.27 9.78 4.51
CA THR A 471 37.83 10.79 3.59
C THR A 471 37.48 10.47 2.12
N ALA A 472 37.49 9.18 1.76
CA ALA A 472 37.22 8.71 0.40
C ALA A 472 35.76 8.87 -0.04
N SER A 473 34.80 9.04 0.88
CA SER A 473 33.37 9.18 0.55
C SER A 473 33.01 10.48 -0.19
N GLY A 474 33.86 11.51 -0.11
CA GLY A 474 33.58 12.83 -0.70
C GLY A 474 32.42 13.60 -0.05
N ALA A 475 31.84 13.09 1.04
CA ALA A 475 30.82 13.74 1.85
C ALA A 475 31.45 14.64 2.93
N LYS A 476 30.72 15.66 3.39
CA LYS A 476 31.15 16.56 4.46
C LYS A 476 30.93 15.93 5.83
N ALA A 477 31.91 16.11 6.71
CA ALA A 477 31.81 15.82 8.15
C ALA A 477 32.71 16.79 8.94
N ASP A 478 32.57 16.81 10.27
CA ASP A 478 33.44 17.58 11.16
C ASP A 478 34.84 16.95 11.25
N LEU A 479 34.93 15.63 11.09
CA LEU A 479 36.14 14.81 11.18
C LEU A 479 36.13 13.75 10.08
N TYR A 480 37.29 13.51 9.46
CA TYR A 480 37.45 12.57 8.34
C TYR A 480 38.34 11.41 8.75
N LEU A 481 37.91 10.19 8.39
CA LEU A 481 38.57 8.95 8.74
C LEU A 481 39.37 8.37 7.56
N ARG A 482 40.41 7.60 7.89
CA ARG A 482 41.27 6.81 6.99
C ARG A 482 41.56 5.44 7.60
N GLU A 483 42.08 4.52 6.80
CA GLU A 483 42.50 3.20 7.29
C GLU A 483 43.62 3.34 8.32
N GLY A 484 43.48 2.65 9.46
CA GLY A 484 44.42 2.71 10.59
C GLY A 484 44.12 3.80 11.62
N ASP A 485 43.14 4.68 11.38
CA ASP A 485 42.65 5.62 12.39
C ASP A 485 41.98 4.88 13.56
N ARG A 486 41.87 5.56 14.71
CA ARG A 486 41.27 5.03 15.93
C ARG A 486 40.29 6.03 16.53
N ILE A 487 39.10 5.56 16.91
CA ILE A 487 38.03 6.38 17.49
C ILE A 487 37.86 5.97 18.96
N GLU A 488 38.21 6.87 19.87
CA GLU A 488 38.22 6.61 21.32
C GLU A 488 36.97 7.21 21.99
N PHE A 489 36.31 6.42 22.85
CA PHE A 489 35.22 6.87 23.72
C PHE A 489 35.35 6.21 25.08
N GLY A 490 35.63 7.01 26.10
CA GLY A 490 35.99 6.49 27.41
C GLY A 490 37.24 5.60 27.35
N SER A 491 37.18 4.40 27.94
CA SER A 491 38.24 3.40 27.82
C SER A 491 38.20 2.53 26.54
N HIS A 492 37.15 2.64 25.72
CA HIS A 492 36.97 1.78 24.54
C HIS A 492 37.49 2.45 23.26
N VAL A 493 37.94 1.62 22.32
CA VAL A 493 38.48 2.09 21.04
C VAL A 493 37.95 1.25 19.87
N ILE A 494 37.48 1.96 18.84
CA ILE A 494 37.20 1.41 17.50
C ILE A 494 38.45 1.60 16.64
N ASP A 495 38.98 0.52 16.09
CA ASP A 495 39.98 0.58 15.03
C ASP A 495 39.27 0.66 13.65
N VAL A 496 39.73 1.55 12.78
CA VAL A 496 39.07 1.86 11.50
C VAL A 496 39.76 1.13 10.33
N LEU A 497 39.01 0.30 9.61
CA LEU A 497 39.45 -0.38 8.40
C LEU A 497 38.72 0.20 7.18
N ALA A 498 39.45 0.56 6.12
CA ALA A 498 38.81 0.85 4.83
C ALA A 498 38.38 -0.47 4.19
N THR A 499 37.13 -0.57 3.77
CA THR A 499 36.58 -1.74 3.08
C THR A 499 35.75 -1.32 1.85
N PRO A 500 36.36 -0.59 0.90
CA PRO A 500 35.67 -0.14 -0.31
C PRO A 500 35.20 -1.34 -1.15
N GLY A 501 34.10 -1.14 -1.87
CA GLY A 501 33.49 -2.19 -2.68
C GLY A 501 32.02 -1.91 -2.96
N HIS A 502 31.19 -1.78 -1.93
CA HIS A 502 29.82 -1.28 -2.08
C HIS A 502 29.83 0.20 -2.54
N THR A 503 30.69 1.01 -1.93
CA THR A 503 31.08 2.35 -2.40
C THR A 503 32.60 2.49 -2.30
N ASN A 504 33.16 3.54 -2.91
CA ASN A 504 34.56 3.95 -2.71
C ASN A 504 34.90 4.38 -1.26
N GLY A 505 33.89 4.73 -0.47
CA GLY A 505 34.02 5.31 0.87
C GLY A 505 33.66 4.38 2.02
N CYS A 506 33.43 3.09 1.77
CA CYS A 506 33.03 2.13 2.80
C CYS A 506 34.15 1.86 3.82
N MET A 507 33.76 1.85 5.09
CA MET A 507 34.60 1.55 6.25
C MET A 507 33.95 0.45 7.10
N SER A 508 34.80 -0.36 7.73
CA SER A 508 34.42 -1.29 8.77
C SER A 508 35.07 -0.91 10.10
N TYR A 509 34.29 -0.97 11.19
CA TYR A 509 34.69 -0.52 12.52
C TYR A 509 34.88 -1.71 13.45
N VAL A 510 36.12 -1.97 13.89
CA VAL A 510 36.47 -3.15 14.68
C VAL A 510 36.71 -2.78 16.14
N ILE A 511 36.02 -3.45 17.06
CA ILE A 511 36.29 -3.32 18.51
C ILE A 511 36.89 -4.62 19.01
N LYS A 512 38.22 -4.70 18.98
CA LYS A 512 38.99 -5.93 19.27
C LYS A 512 38.72 -6.48 20.67
N GLU A 513 38.60 -5.58 21.66
CA GLU A 513 38.28 -5.93 23.06
C GLU A 513 36.95 -6.68 23.17
N GLN A 514 35.98 -6.35 22.31
CA GLN A 514 34.60 -6.82 22.38
C GLN A 514 34.29 -7.97 21.39
N ALA A 515 35.30 -8.38 20.60
CA ALA A 515 35.19 -9.33 19.50
C ALA A 515 33.99 -9.04 18.56
N CYS A 516 33.93 -7.81 18.04
CA CYS A 516 32.92 -7.43 17.05
C CYS A 516 33.47 -6.48 15.98
N VAL A 517 32.78 -6.48 14.83
CA VAL A 517 32.99 -5.57 13.71
C VAL A 517 31.64 -5.08 13.17
N PHE A 518 31.56 -3.77 12.93
CA PHE A 518 30.45 -3.15 12.18
C PHE A 518 30.89 -3.03 10.73
N THR A 519 30.20 -3.68 9.80
CA THR A 519 30.67 -3.89 8.42
C THR A 519 30.08 -2.93 7.39
N GLY A 520 29.14 -2.07 7.81
CA GLY A 520 28.30 -1.32 6.89
C GLY A 520 27.62 -2.26 5.90
N ASP A 521 27.61 -1.88 4.63
CA ASP A 521 27.13 -2.72 3.53
C ASP A 521 28.23 -3.56 2.85
N THR A 522 29.45 -3.58 3.41
CA THR A 522 30.54 -4.45 2.92
C THR A 522 30.16 -5.93 3.06
N VAL A 523 29.64 -6.31 4.21
CA VAL A 523 29.14 -7.66 4.50
C VAL A 523 27.79 -7.53 5.18
N LEU A 524 26.78 -8.19 4.59
CA LEU A 524 25.45 -8.34 5.15
C LEU A 524 25.29 -9.78 5.63
N ILE A 525 24.29 -10.05 6.49
CA ILE A 525 24.06 -11.40 7.00
C ILE A 525 23.59 -12.30 5.85
N ARG A 526 24.38 -13.33 5.51
CA ARG A 526 24.21 -14.15 4.30
C ARG A 526 24.15 -13.33 2.99
N GLY A 527 24.88 -12.22 2.93
CA GLY A 527 24.94 -11.38 1.73
C GLY A 527 26.05 -10.34 1.75
N CYS A 528 25.89 -9.33 0.92
CA CYS A 528 26.74 -8.14 0.79
C CYS A 528 25.94 -7.06 0.05
N GLY A 529 26.34 -5.80 0.18
CA GLY A 529 25.78 -4.67 -0.56
C GLY A 529 25.96 -4.83 -2.07
N ARG A 530 25.17 -4.08 -2.83
CA ARG A 530 25.28 -3.98 -4.29
C ARG A 530 26.53 -3.20 -4.70
N THR A 531 27.00 -3.34 -5.93
CA THR A 531 28.31 -2.79 -6.38
C THR A 531 28.22 -1.99 -7.69
N ASP A 532 27.02 -1.76 -8.18
CA ASP A 532 26.67 -1.14 -9.47
C ASP A 532 26.41 0.38 -9.39
N PHE A 533 26.57 0.98 -8.21
CA PHE A 533 26.38 2.42 -7.95
C PHE A 533 27.55 2.97 -7.11
N GLN A 534 27.62 4.30 -6.95
CA GLN A 534 28.51 4.98 -5.97
C GLN A 534 30.00 4.61 -6.05
N GLU A 535 30.53 4.46 -7.27
CA GLU A 535 31.91 4.03 -7.52
C GLU A 535 32.23 2.66 -6.89
N GLY A 536 31.22 1.80 -6.75
CA GLY A 536 31.33 0.43 -6.32
C GLY A 536 32.11 -0.46 -7.30
N SER A 537 32.62 -1.57 -6.77
CA SER A 537 33.36 -2.59 -7.51
C SER A 537 33.20 -3.94 -6.81
N SER A 538 32.68 -4.93 -7.55
CA SER A 538 32.58 -6.32 -7.11
C SER A 538 33.96 -6.91 -6.78
N GLU A 539 34.99 -6.56 -7.55
CA GLU A 539 36.36 -7.00 -7.34
C GLU A 539 36.92 -6.47 -6.01
N PHE A 540 36.88 -5.15 -5.79
CA PHE A 540 37.36 -4.56 -4.53
C PHE A 540 36.53 -4.99 -3.32
N LEU A 541 35.22 -5.19 -3.47
CA LEU A 541 34.37 -5.72 -2.41
C LEU A 541 34.86 -7.10 -1.97
N TYR A 542 35.05 -8.01 -2.92
CA TYR A 542 35.52 -9.37 -2.65
C TYR A 542 36.92 -9.35 -2.01
N GLU A 543 37.87 -8.60 -2.59
CA GLU A 543 39.23 -8.49 -2.08
C GLU A 543 39.27 -7.94 -0.63
N ASN A 544 38.56 -6.85 -0.34
CA ASN A 544 38.55 -6.26 1.01
C ASN A 544 37.84 -7.18 2.02
N VAL A 545 36.77 -7.87 1.64
CA VAL A 545 36.15 -8.87 2.52
C VAL A 545 37.14 -9.99 2.86
N HIS A 546 37.77 -10.60 1.85
CA HIS A 546 38.68 -11.73 2.06
C HIS A 546 39.97 -11.35 2.80
N THR A 547 40.54 -10.17 2.52
CA THR A 547 41.81 -9.72 3.10
C THR A 547 41.68 -9.00 4.45
N LYS A 548 40.53 -8.41 4.79
CA LYS A 548 40.34 -7.60 6.02
C LYS A 548 39.27 -8.12 6.97
N ILE A 549 38.12 -8.58 6.46
CA ILE A 549 37.02 -9.06 7.32
C ILE A 549 37.19 -10.55 7.63
N PHE A 550 37.48 -11.36 6.63
CA PHE A 550 37.74 -12.80 6.80
C PHE A 550 39.15 -13.10 7.35
N THR A 551 40.00 -12.11 7.55
CA THR A 551 41.23 -12.26 8.35
C THR A 551 41.01 -12.02 9.85
N LEU A 552 39.84 -11.51 10.26
CA LEU A 552 39.46 -11.42 11.68
C LEU A 552 39.26 -12.82 12.31
N PRO A 553 39.42 -12.94 13.64
CA PRO A 553 39.15 -14.18 14.36
C PRO A 553 37.72 -14.67 14.15
N GLU A 554 37.54 -16.00 14.02
CA GLU A 554 36.25 -16.57 13.65
C GLU A 554 35.12 -16.32 14.67
N ASN A 555 35.46 -16.05 15.94
CA ASN A 555 34.50 -15.69 16.98
C ASN A 555 33.99 -14.24 16.92
N TYR A 556 34.49 -13.40 16.01
CA TYR A 556 34.06 -12.00 15.91
C TYR A 556 32.63 -11.93 15.37
N ARG A 557 31.78 -11.16 16.06
CA ARG A 557 30.41 -10.85 15.64
C ARG A 557 30.41 -9.81 14.53
N ILE A 558 29.53 -9.99 13.55
CA ILE A 558 29.32 -9.09 12.42
C ILE A 558 27.99 -8.37 12.61
N TYR A 559 28.05 -7.04 12.58
CA TYR A 559 26.93 -6.11 12.68
C TYR A 559 26.84 -5.29 11.37
N PRO A 560 25.91 -5.61 10.45
CA PRO A 560 25.78 -4.92 9.17
C PRO A 560 25.05 -3.57 9.31
N ALA A 561 25.13 -2.69 8.31
CA ALA A 561 24.23 -1.52 8.27
C ALA A 561 22.78 -1.91 7.97
N HIS A 562 22.52 -3.01 7.26
CA HIS A 562 21.17 -3.43 6.88
C HIS A 562 20.90 -4.93 7.08
N ASP A 563 19.66 -5.30 7.38
CA ASP A 563 19.15 -6.66 7.15
C ASP A 563 17.68 -6.66 6.73
N TYR A 564 17.36 -7.47 5.71
CA TYR A 564 16.04 -7.52 5.06
C TYR A 564 15.23 -8.78 5.43
N LYS A 565 15.65 -9.49 6.50
CA LYS A 565 15.11 -10.79 6.94
C LYS A 565 14.88 -10.87 8.46
N GLY A 566 15.10 -9.78 9.20
CA GLY A 566 14.97 -9.71 10.66
C GLY A 566 16.13 -10.33 11.43
N GLN A 567 17.32 -10.47 10.82
CA GLN A 567 18.51 -11.02 11.44
C GLN A 567 19.38 -9.90 12.04
N LEU A 568 19.67 -10.00 13.34
CA LEU A 568 20.33 -8.91 14.08
C LEU A 568 21.86 -8.91 13.97
N GLU A 569 22.48 -10.10 13.89
CA GLU A 569 23.92 -10.27 13.86
C GLU A 569 24.31 -11.62 13.23
N SER A 570 25.55 -11.71 12.77
CA SER A 570 26.20 -12.97 12.34
C SER A 570 27.61 -13.06 12.97
N SER A 571 28.47 -13.91 12.44
CA SER A 571 29.88 -13.96 12.84
C SER A 571 30.79 -14.28 11.66
N VAL A 572 32.09 -13.97 11.82
CA VAL A 572 33.11 -14.23 10.79
C VAL A 572 33.17 -15.71 10.44
N TRP A 573 33.03 -16.62 11.42
CA TRP A 573 32.91 -18.07 11.19
C TRP A 573 31.76 -18.43 10.24
N GLU A 574 30.60 -17.81 10.47
CA GLU A 574 29.37 -18.12 9.76
C GLU A 574 29.39 -17.59 8.33
N GLU A 575 29.79 -16.33 8.12
CA GLU A 575 29.84 -15.75 6.77
C GLU A 575 30.93 -16.42 5.90
N LYS A 576 32.08 -16.80 6.47
CA LYS A 576 33.11 -17.60 5.79
C LYS A 576 32.62 -18.96 5.25
N ARG A 577 31.56 -19.51 5.82
CA ARG A 577 31.07 -20.88 5.53
C ARG A 577 29.74 -20.91 4.80
N TYR A 578 28.90 -19.89 5.00
CA TYR A 578 27.50 -19.91 4.57
C TYR A 578 27.05 -18.63 3.84
N ASN A 579 27.93 -17.66 3.59
CA ASN A 579 27.56 -16.53 2.73
C ASN A 579 27.43 -17.02 1.28
N PRO A 580 26.25 -16.95 0.65
CA PRO A 580 26.00 -17.59 -0.65
C PRO A 580 26.74 -16.93 -1.82
N ARG A 581 27.32 -15.73 -1.60
CA ARG A 581 28.10 -14.99 -2.61
C ARG A 581 29.59 -14.98 -2.25
N LEU A 582 29.94 -14.51 -1.06
CA LEU A 582 31.34 -14.30 -0.64
C LEU A 582 32.13 -15.60 -0.38
N THR A 583 31.48 -16.76 -0.39
CA THR A 583 32.15 -18.08 -0.36
C THR A 583 32.48 -18.65 -1.74
N LYS A 584 32.03 -17.99 -2.81
CA LYS A 584 32.42 -18.35 -4.19
C LYS A 584 33.82 -17.85 -4.50
N ASP A 585 34.40 -18.28 -5.61
CA ASP A 585 35.60 -17.62 -6.13
C ASP A 585 35.27 -16.23 -6.70
N LEU A 586 36.31 -15.44 -7.01
CA LEU A 586 36.18 -14.07 -7.48
C LEU A 586 35.40 -13.96 -8.80
N GLU A 587 35.61 -14.89 -9.74
CA GLU A 587 34.96 -14.84 -11.05
C GLU A 587 33.46 -15.18 -10.93
N GLU A 588 33.11 -16.23 -10.18
CA GLU A 588 31.72 -16.57 -9.90
C GLU A 588 31.04 -15.45 -9.07
N PHE A 589 31.75 -14.83 -8.12
CA PHE A 589 31.22 -13.70 -7.35
C PHE A 589 30.86 -12.51 -8.25
N ILE A 590 31.79 -12.06 -9.10
CA ILE A 590 31.54 -10.95 -10.05
C ILE A 590 30.35 -11.29 -10.96
N GLN A 591 30.33 -12.50 -11.54
CA GLN A 591 29.22 -12.95 -12.38
C GLN A 591 27.88 -12.95 -11.64
N ILE A 592 27.83 -13.35 -10.36
CA ILE A 592 26.60 -13.29 -9.55
C ILE A 592 26.16 -11.83 -9.36
N MET A 593 27.08 -10.93 -8.99
CA MET A 593 26.78 -9.53 -8.69
C MET A 593 26.27 -8.78 -9.92
N ASP A 594 26.93 -8.94 -11.07
CA ASP A 594 26.57 -8.28 -12.33
C ASP A 594 25.19 -8.74 -12.86
N ASN A 595 24.73 -9.94 -12.49
CA ASN A 595 23.47 -10.53 -12.94
C ASN A 595 22.32 -10.42 -11.92
N LEU A 596 22.47 -9.67 -10.81
CA LEU A 596 21.41 -9.53 -9.80
C LEU A 596 20.14 -8.82 -10.31
N ASN A 597 20.23 -8.04 -11.39
CA ASN A 597 19.10 -7.34 -12.04
C ASN A 597 18.21 -6.57 -11.04
N LEU A 598 18.81 -5.93 -10.04
CA LEU A 598 18.10 -5.18 -9.00
C LEU A 598 17.48 -3.91 -9.57
N SER A 599 16.35 -3.49 -9.00
CA SER A 599 15.75 -2.20 -9.31
C SER A 599 16.71 -1.04 -8.98
N TYR A 600 16.49 0.10 -9.62
CA TYR A 600 17.09 1.37 -9.21
C TYR A 600 16.75 1.64 -7.73
N PRO A 601 17.69 2.07 -6.86
CA PRO A 601 17.40 2.27 -5.45
C PRO A 601 16.45 3.46 -5.24
N ASN A 602 15.33 3.25 -4.56
CA ASN A 602 14.20 4.21 -4.51
C ASN A 602 14.54 5.61 -3.96
N LYS A 603 15.51 5.73 -3.06
CA LYS A 603 15.88 6.97 -2.36
C LYS A 603 17.23 7.57 -2.80
N ILE A 604 17.98 6.94 -3.72
CA ILE A 604 19.37 7.34 -4.03
C ILE A 604 19.51 8.80 -4.50
N ASP A 605 18.58 9.28 -5.31
CA ASP A 605 18.55 10.66 -5.82
C ASP A 605 18.30 11.73 -4.74
N VAL A 606 17.75 11.33 -3.59
CA VAL A 606 17.45 12.20 -2.44
C VAL A 606 18.50 12.04 -1.35
N SER A 607 18.83 10.79 -1.00
CA SER A 607 19.77 10.45 0.06
C SER A 607 21.20 10.86 -0.27
N LEU A 608 21.71 10.63 -1.49
CA LEU A 608 23.12 10.96 -1.79
C LEU A 608 23.42 12.47 -1.73
N PRO A 609 22.63 13.38 -2.33
CA PRO A 609 22.86 14.82 -2.19
C PRO A 609 22.79 15.28 -0.72
N ALA A 610 21.84 14.76 0.05
CA ALA A 610 21.68 15.10 1.46
C ALA A 610 22.85 14.58 2.31
N ASN A 611 23.27 13.32 2.12
CA ASN A 611 24.35 12.68 2.87
C ASN A 611 25.72 13.28 2.54
N ARG A 612 25.92 13.72 1.30
CA ARG A 612 27.10 14.51 0.91
C ARG A 612 27.24 15.80 1.72
N GLU A 613 26.12 16.35 2.19
CA GLU A 613 26.03 17.54 3.03
C GLU A 613 25.76 17.20 4.52
N CYS A 614 26.20 16.02 4.99
CA CYS A 614 26.06 15.57 6.38
C CYS A 614 24.59 15.46 6.87
N GLY A 615 23.64 15.29 5.96
CA GLY A 615 22.19 15.30 6.25
C GLY A 615 21.59 16.69 6.48
N VAL A 616 22.37 17.77 6.29
CA VAL A 616 21.96 19.16 6.60
C VAL A 616 21.10 19.79 5.48
N TYR A 617 20.98 19.10 4.33
CA TYR A 617 20.34 19.63 3.11
C TYR A 617 18.85 19.98 3.28
N ASP A 618 18.11 19.17 4.04
CA ASP A 618 16.67 19.35 4.33
C ASP A 618 16.37 19.01 5.80
N ILE A 619 16.96 19.75 6.74
CA ILE A 619 16.56 19.70 8.17
C ILE A 619 15.23 20.44 8.32
N PRO A 620 14.10 19.77 8.66
CA PRO A 620 12.88 20.45 9.09
C PRO A 620 13.17 21.51 10.15
N LYS A 621 12.88 22.77 9.81
CA LYS A 621 12.83 23.86 10.80
C LYS A 621 11.67 23.57 11.76
N GLU A 622 11.93 23.74 13.05
CA GLU A 622 11.10 23.30 14.19
C GLU A 622 9.60 23.63 14.07
#